data_AF-A0A5E4QJW3-F1
#
_entry.id   AF-A0A5E4QJW3-F1
#
_cell.length_a   1.000
_cell.length_b   1.000
_cell.length_c   1.000
_cell.angle_alpha   90.00
_cell.angle_beta   90.00
_cell.angle_gamma   90.00
#
_symmetry.space_group_name_H-M   'P 1'
#
loop_
_entity.id
_entity.type
_entity.pdbx_description
1 polymer ?
#
loop_
_entity_poly.entity_id
_entity_poly.type
_entity_poly.pdbx_seq_one_letter_code
_entity_poly.pdbx_strand_id
1 'polypeptide(L)'
;MSKLKAIRELGYDFNAEGQLRKIGANGCLSNEPFQFNVSNDHLECQAHYEQLGAAVTEHIYQLLEKEENLLRLPVPVEAPESSTFIFASKDYETKDVLLILIQGTGAVRAGQWARS
;
A
#
# COMPACT_ATOMS: atom_id res chain seq x y z
N MET A 1 10.54 -3.84 15.65
CA MET A 1 9.86 -3.49 14.38
C MET A 1 10.14 -2.03 14.11
N SER A 2 10.77 -1.71 12.97
CA SER A 2 10.95 -0.31 12.56
C SER A 2 9.58 0.36 12.44
N LYS A 3 9.42 1.54 13.03
CA LYS A 3 8.17 2.32 12.94
C LYS A 3 7.93 2.60 11.46
N LEU A 4 6.75 2.23 10.94
CA LEU A 4 6.40 2.50 9.55
C LEU A 4 6.45 4.02 9.36
N LYS A 5 7.30 4.49 8.43
CA LYS A 5 7.37 5.90 8.10
C LYS A 5 6.12 6.30 7.33
N ALA A 6 5.62 7.50 7.59
CA ALA A 6 4.53 8.04 6.79
C ALA A 6 5.04 8.29 5.35
N ILE A 7 4.16 8.14 4.36
CA ILE A 7 4.49 8.37 2.94
C ILE A 7 5.11 9.76 2.73
N ARG A 8 4.60 10.77 3.43
CA ARG A 8 5.13 12.14 3.45
C ARG A 8 6.54 12.25 3.99
N GLU A 9 6.92 11.46 5.00
CA GLU A 9 8.29 11.41 5.54
C GLU A 9 9.28 10.79 4.55
N LEU A 10 8.78 10.00 3.61
CA LEU A 10 9.57 9.42 2.51
C LEU A 10 9.67 10.37 1.31
N GLY A 11 9.08 11.57 1.40
CA GLY A 11 9.12 12.59 0.35
C GLY A 11 8.05 12.40 -0.72
N TYR A 12 6.94 11.74 -0.41
CA TYR A 12 5.86 11.48 -1.36
C TYR A 12 4.48 11.78 -0.78
N ASP A 13 3.49 11.98 -1.66
CA ASP A 13 2.07 11.95 -1.29
C ASP A 13 1.21 11.54 -2.49
N PHE A 14 -0.06 11.25 -2.27
CA PHE A 14 -1.02 11.02 -3.36
C PHE A 14 -1.66 12.33 -3.82
N ASN A 15 -1.77 12.51 -5.14
CA ASN A 15 -2.58 13.59 -5.70
C ASN A 15 -4.08 13.22 -5.68
N ALA A 16 -4.94 14.16 -6.09
CA ALA A 16 -6.38 13.94 -6.15
C ALA A 16 -6.82 12.81 -7.11
N GLU A 17 -5.95 12.39 -8.02
CA GLU A 17 -6.18 11.26 -8.95
C GLU A 17 -5.70 9.92 -8.38
N GLY A 18 -5.23 9.88 -7.13
CA GLY A 18 -4.70 8.66 -6.50
C GLY A 18 -3.32 8.24 -7.02
N GLN A 19 -2.57 9.14 -7.66
CA GLN A 19 -1.21 8.88 -8.14
C GLN A 19 -0.21 9.38 -7.10
N LEU A 20 0.75 8.55 -6.70
CA LEU A 20 1.79 9.02 -5.79
C LEU A 20 2.88 9.83 -6.53
N ARG A 21 3.18 10.99 -5.96
CA ARG A 21 4.03 12.05 -6.50
C ARG A 21 5.03 12.48 -5.45
N LYS A 22 6.18 13.01 -5.89
CA LYS A 22 7.18 13.56 -4.98
C LYS A 22 6.68 14.84 -4.33
N ILE A 23 7.12 15.08 -3.10
CA ILE A 23 6.99 16.37 -2.43
C ILE A 23 8.21 17.21 -2.84
N GLY A 24 7.95 18.40 -3.40
CA GLY A 24 8.99 19.33 -3.80
C GLY A 24 9.67 20.01 -2.60
N ALA A 25 10.76 20.74 -2.86
CA ALA A 25 11.52 21.46 -1.83
C ALA A 25 10.71 22.52 -1.07
N ASN A 26 9.59 22.98 -1.65
CA ASN A 26 8.64 23.90 -1.03
C ASN A 26 7.64 23.20 -0.09
N GLY A 27 7.72 21.88 0.07
CA GLY A 27 6.79 21.08 0.88
C GLY A 27 5.45 20.81 0.21
N CYS A 28 5.26 21.27 -1.03
CA CYS A 28 4.05 21.01 -1.83
C CYS A 28 4.23 19.78 -2.70
N LEU A 29 3.11 19.14 -3.04
CA LEU A 29 3.11 18.04 -3.99
C LEU A 29 3.57 18.54 -5.36
N SER A 30 4.56 17.88 -5.95
CA SER A 30 5.01 18.16 -7.32
C SER A 30 4.28 17.24 -8.31
N ASN A 31 4.50 17.46 -9.60
CA ASN A 31 4.03 16.54 -10.65
C ASN A 31 5.03 15.42 -10.94
N GLU A 32 6.14 15.34 -10.19
CA GLU A 32 7.16 14.32 -10.43
C GLU A 32 6.67 12.94 -9.93
N PRO A 33 6.74 11.90 -10.77
CA PRO A 33 6.36 10.55 -10.37
C PRO A 33 7.40 9.92 -9.43
N PHE A 34 7.03 8.76 -8.87
CA PHE A 34 7.97 7.86 -8.22
C PHE A 34 9.17 7.52 -9.12
N GLN A 35 10.35 7.42 -8.51
CA GLN A 35 11.59 6.97 -9.15
C GLN A 35 12.29 5.96 -8.25
N PHE A 36 12.67 4.81 -8.83
CA PHE A 36 13.40 3.78 -8.08
C PHE A 36 14.84 4.21 -7.78
N ASN A 37 15.53 4.82 -8.75
CA ASN A 37 16.90 5.27 -8.61
C ASN A 37 16.94 6.62 -7.87
N VAL A 38 16.92 6.56 -6.54
CA VAL A 38 17.04 7.75 -5.67
C VAL A 38 18.49 8.11 -5.35
N SER A 39 19.42 7.16 -5.54
CA SER A 39 20.86 7.36 -5.44
C SER A 39 21.61 6.47 -6.44
N ASN A 40 22.94 6.54 -6.44
CA ASN A 40 23.80 5.64 -7.23
C ASN A 40 24.05 4.29 -6.54
N ASP A 41 23.61 4.14 -5.29
CA ASP A 41 23.72 2.89 -4.54
C ASP A 41 22.44 2.06 -4.71
N HIS A 42 22.59 0.88 -5.30
CA HIS A 42 21.49 -0.05 -5.50
C HIS A 42 20.85 -0.52 -4.19
N LEU A 43 21.63 -0.66 -3.11
CA LEU A 43 21.11 -1.08 -1.81
C LEU A 43 20.21 0.00 -1.19
N GLU A 44 20.60 1.26 -1.30
CA GLU A 44 19.79 2.38 -0.84
C GLU A 44 18.50 2.51 -1.64
N CYS A 45 18.57 2.37 -2.97
CA CYS A 45 17.41 2.39 -3.85
C CYS A 45 16.41 1.27 -3.50
N GLN A 46 16.91 0.06 -3.30
CA GLN A 46 16.08 -1.09 -2.92
C GLN A 46 15.46 -0.90 -1.53
N ALA A 47 16.24 -0.43 -0.54
CA ALA A 47 15.73 -0.18 0.81
C ALA A 47 14.66 0.93 0.84
N HIS A 48 14.86 2.01 0.07
CA HIS A 48 13.87 3.07 -0.06
C HIS A 48 12.58 2.57 -0.72
N TYR A 49 12.71 1.78 -1.79
CA TYR A 49 11.58 1.17 -2.49
C TYR A 49 10.76 0.25 -1.57
N GLU A 50 11.41 -0.59 -0.77
CA GLU A 50 10.73 -1.48 0.17
C GLU A 50 10.01 -0.70 1.28
N GLN A 51 10.66 0.34 1.83
CA GLN A 51 10.06 1.21 2.85
C GLN A 51 8.82 1.94 2.30
N LEU A 52 8.92 2.49 1.09
CA LEU A 52 7.80 3.16 0.42
C LEU A 52 6.68 2.18 0.09
N GLY A 53 7.00 1.00 -0.43
CA GLY A 53 6.02 -0.05 -0.71
C GLY A 53 5.25 -0.50 0.54
N ALA A 54 5.93 -0.61 1.68
CA ALA A 54 5.29 -0.91 2.96
C ALA A 54 4.36 0.22 3.42
N ALA A 55 4.78 1.48 3.29
CA ALA A 55 3.95 2.64 3.62
C ALA A 55 2.70 2.76 2.71
N VAL A 56 2.86 2.53 1.41
CA VAL A 56 1.76 2.50 0.43
C VAL A 56 0.79 1.34 0.72
N THR A 57 1.32 0.18 1.12
CA THR A 57 0.49 -0.97 1.51
C THR A 57 -0.44 -0.60 2.66
N GLU A 58 0.09 0.03 3.72
CA GLU A 58 -0.74 0.46 4.84
C GLU A 58 -1.77 1.52 4.42
N HIS A 59 -1.39 2.47 3.56
CA HIS A 59 -2.33 3.44 3.03
C HIS A 59 -3.51 2.77 2.29
N ILE A 60 -3.24 1.80 1.43
CA ILE A 60 -4.29 1.04 0.72
C ILE A 60 -5.20 0.32 1.71
N TYR A 61 -4.65 -0.30 2.76
CA TYR A 61 -5.48 -0.93 3.78
C TYR A 61 -6.44 0.05 4.46
N GLN A 62 -5.97 1.26 4.74
CA GLN A 62 -6.81 2.32 5.30
C GLN A 62 -7.92 2.74 4.31
N LEU A 63 -7.63 2.82 3.00
CA LEU A 63 -8.65 3.10 1.98
C LEU A 63 -9.71 1.99 1.92
N LEU A 64 -9.27 0.73 1.88
CA LEU A 64 -10.17 -0.42 1.83
C LEU A 64 -11.11 -0.48 3.03
N GLU A 65 -10.62 -0.14 4.23
CA GLU A 65 -11.41 -0.15 5.46
C GLU A 65 -12.32 1.07 5.59
N LYS A 66 -11.80 2.28 5.30
CA LYS A 66 -12.48 3.54 5.63
C LYS A 66 -13.34 4.07 4.50
N GLU A 67 -12.87 3.94 3.26
CA GLU A 67 -13.56 4.47 2.09
C GLU A 67 -14.45 3.38 1.47
N GLU A 68 -13.91 2.17 1.30
CA GLU A 68 -14.65 1.04 0.70
C GLU A 68 -15.40 0.18 1.71
N ASN A 69 -15.26 0.46 3.02
CA ASN A 69 -15.98 -0.23 4.10
C ASN A 69 -15.79 -1.76 4.13
N LEU A 70 -14.63 -2.26 3.66
CA LEU A 70 -14.30 -3.67 3.72
C LEU A 70 -13.90 -4.09 5.14
N LEU A 71 -14.21 -5.34 5.48
CA LEU A 71 -13.86 -5.96 6.74
C LEU A 71 -12.48 -6.61 6.63
N ARG A 72 -11.55 -6.25 7.53
CA ARG A 72 -10.30 -6.98 7.72
C ARG A 72 -10.59 -8.23 8.55
N LEU A 73 -10.43 -9.41 7.94
CA LEU A 73 -10.73 -10.70 8.58
C LEU A 73 -9.44 -11.52 8.77
N PRO A 74 -9.21 -12.09 9.96
CA PRO A 74 -8.05 -12.94 10.20
C PRO A 74 -8.17 -14.26 9.43
N VAL A 75 -7.02 -14.81 9.06
CA VAL A 75 -6.94 -16.13 8.43
C VAL A 75 -5.92 -16.99 9.20
N PRO A 76 -6.35 -18.10 9.83
CA PRO A 76 -7.73 -18.59 9.96
C PRO A 76 -8.64 -17.71 10.84
N VAL A 77 -9.96 -17.97 10.85
CA VAL A 77 -10.98 -17.13 11.53
C VAL A 77 -10.70 -16.88 13.02
N GLU A 78 -10.10 -17.85 13.71
CA GLU A 78 -9.79 -17.78 15.15
C GLU A 78 -8.30 -17.52 15.44
N ALA A 79 -7.58 -16.93 14.48
CA ALA A 79 -6.14 -16.77 14.60
C ALA A 79 -5.76 -15.58 15.51
N PRO A 80 -4.60 -15.64 16.18
CA PRO A 80 -4.09 -14.51 16.97
C PRO A 80 -3.86 -13.27 16.08
N GLU A 81 -3.84 -12.07 16.67
CA GLU A 81 -3.68 -10.79 15.95
C GLU A 81 -2.45 -10.73 15.04
N SER A 82 -1.43 -11.56 15.29
CA SER A 82 -0.21 -11.68 14.48
C SER A 82 -0.38 -12.49 13.19
N SER A 83 -1.58 -13.01 12.92
CA SER A 83 -1.85 -13.87 11.76
C SER A 83 -2.10 -13.06 10.50
N THR A 84 -2.07 -13.73 9.35
CA THR A 84 -2.41 -13.09 8.08
C THR A 84 -3.91 -12.75 8.02
N PHE A 85 -4.30 -11.93 7.06
CA PHE A 85 -5.66 -11.45 6.92
C PHE A 85 -6.06 -11.29 5.45
N ILE A 86 -7.36 -11.15 5.25
CA ILE A 86 -7.99 -10.76 3.97
C ILE A 86 -8.91 -9.57 4.19
N PHE A 87 -9.29 -8.90 3.10
CA PHE A 87 -10.40 -7.95 3.09
C PHE A 87 -11.60 -8.58 2.40
N ALA A 88 -12.79 -8.39 2.97
CA ALA A 88 -14.05 -8.87 2.40
C ALA A 88 -15.13 -7.79 2.48
N SER A 89 -16.03 -7.76 1.50
CA SER A 89 -17.22 -6.91 1.57
C SER A 89 -18.15 -7.37 2.70
N LYS A 90 -18.95 -6.47 3.25
CA LYS A 90 -20.00 -6.84 4.21
C LYS A 90 -20.95 -7.88 3.60
N ASP A 91 -21.43 -8.79 4.43
CA ASP A 91 -22.39 -9.85 4.09
C ASP A 91 -21.94 -10.79 2.94
N TYR A 92 -20.63 -10.90 2.67
CA TYR A 92 -20.09 -11.74 1.59
C TYR A 92 -20.60 -13.19 1.69
N GLU A 93 -20.79 -13.72 2.89
CA GLU A 93 -21.27 -15.08 3.16
C GLU A 93 -22.68 -15.38 2.62
N THR A 94 -23.47 -14.33 2.36
CA THR A 94 -24.86 -14.43 1.88
C THR A 94 -25.00 -14.21 0.38
N LYS A 95 -23.89 -13.98 -0.34
CA LYS A 95 -23.91 -13.66 -1.77
C LYS A 95 -23.81 -14.94 -2.60
N ASP A 96 -24.55 -14.99 -3.72
CA ASP A 96 -24.52 -16.11 -4.65
C ASP A 96 -23.20 -16.21 -5.44
N VAL A 97 -22.50 -15.09 -5.62
CA VAL A 97 -21.26 -14.98 -6.39
C VAL A 97 -20.21 -14.22 -5.58
N LEU A 98 -19.01 -14.80 -5.52
CA LEU A 98 -17.84 -14.21 -4.88
C LEU A 98 -16.72 -14.01 -5.89
N LEU A 99 -16.14 -12.80 -5.89
CA LEU A 99 -14.88 -12.51 -6.58
C LEU A 99 -13.74 -12.57 -5.57
N ILE A 100 -12.76 -13.43 -5.82
CA ILE A 100 -11.56 -13.56 -4.99
C ILE A 100 -10.36 -13.01 -5.77
N LEU A 101 -9.75 -11.95 -5.26
CA LEU A 101 -8.54 -11.36 -5.81
C LEU A 101 -7.34 -11.77 -4.97
N ILE A 102 -6.46 -12.59 -5.53
CA ILE A 102 -5.21 -13.03 -4.89
C ILE A 102 -4.05 -12.32 -5.59
N GLN A 103 -3.35 -11.47 -4.85
CA GLN A 103 -2.17 -10.78 -5.35
C GLN A 103 -0.89 -11.60 -5.12
N GLY A 104 0.10 -11.38 -5.99
CA GLY A 104 1.41 -12.00 -5.86
C GLY A 104 2.20 -11.50 -4.64
N THR A 105 3.27 -12.24 -4.33
CA THR A 105 4.21 -11.90 -3.26
C THR A 105 5.24 -10.88 -3.78
N GLY A 106 5.02 -9.60 -3.50
CA GLY A 106 5.96 -8.54 -3.87
C GLY A 106 5.60 -7.20 -3.26
N ALA A 107 6.48 -6.22 -3.49
CA ALA A 107 6.21 -4.81 -3.18
C ALA A 107 5.24 -4.16 -4.18
N VAL A 108 4.81 -4.91 -5.21
CA VAL A 108 3.71 -4.55 -6.11
C VAL A 108 2.50 -5.38 -5.71
N ARG A 109 1.52 -4.72 -5.11
CA ARG A 109 0.24 -5.28 -4.69
C ARG A 109 -0.89 -4.75 -5.58
N ALA A 110 -2.05 -5.38 -5.57
CA ALA A 110 -3.22 -4.85 -6.25
C ALA A 110 -3.49 -3.41 -5.77
N GLY A 111 -3.66 -2.47 -6.70
CA GLY A 111 -3.75 -1.03 -6.40
C GLY A 111 -2.40 -0.31 -6.31
N GLN A 112 -1.27 -0.99 -6.55
CA GLN A 112 0.07 -0.39 -6.61
C GLN A 112 0.64 -0.50 -8.04
N TRP A 113 1.55 0.41 -8.39
CA TRP A 113 2.28 0.42 -9.66
C TRP A 113 3.16 -0.81 -9.86
N ALA A 114 3.22 -1.24 -11.12
CA ALA A 114 4.18 -2.24 -11.58
C ALA A 114 5.52 -1.58 -11.99
N ARG A 115 6.61 -2.35 -11.90
CA ARG A 115 7.90 -2.01 -12.50
C ARG A 115 7.76 -2.12 -14.02
N SER A 116 8.06 -1.06 -14.76
CA SER A 116 8.38 -1.13 -16.21
C SER A 116 9.88 -1.03 -16.40
#